data_AF-A0A7C6BA74-F1
#
_entry.id   AF-A0A7C6BA74-F1
#
_cell.length_a   1.000
_cell.length_b   1.000
_cell.length_c   1.000
_cell.angle_alpha   90.00
_cell.angle_beta   90.00
_cell.angle_gamma   90.00
#
_symmetry.space_group_name_H-M   'P 1'
#
loop_
_entity.id
_entity.type
_entity.pdbx_description
1 polymer ?
#
loop_
_entity_poly.entity_id
_entity_poly.type
_entity_poly.pdbx_seq_one_letter_code
_entity_poly.pdbx_strand_id
1 'polypeptide(L)'
;MFNVQVALECGCFRKSEYSKEKEFEKRDDAILYSKAIAELMNEEFCKKHIFSAHEVDRGQFVIAGNDRPGGGGGCCGGGHCG
;
A
#
# COMPACT_ATOMS: atom_id res chain seq x y z
N MET A 1 19.04 -12.77 -4.38
CA MET A 1 18.67 -11.49 -3.72
C MET A 1 17.25 -11.19 -4.12
N PHE A 2 16.43 -10.77 -3.17
CA PHE A 2 15.02 -10.48 -3.33
C PHE A 2 14.77 -9.02 -3.01
N ASN A 3 14.03 -8.31 -3.84
CA ASN A 3 13.76 -6.89 -3.64
C ASN A 3 12.26 -6.67 -3.45
N VAL A 4 11.90 -5.91 -2.43
CA VAL A 4 10.54 -5.43 -2.17
C VAL A 4 10.50 -3.94 -2.48
N GLN A 5 9.64 -3.52 -3.39
CA GLN A 5 9.44 -2.13 -3.76
C GLN A 5 7.98 -1.70 -3.55
N VAL A 6 7.77 -0.53 -2.97
CA VAL A 6 6.44 0.07 -2.84
C VAL A 6 6.16 0.90 -4.09
N ALA A 7 5.17 0.48 -4.89
CA ALA A 7 4.78 1.20 -6.11
C ALA A 7 3.90 2.42 -5.81
N LEU A 8 3.09 2.39 -4.75
CA LEU A 8 2.25 3.52 -4.36
C LEU A 8 2.79 4.24 -3.12
N GLU A 9 3.45 5.36 -3.34
CA GLU A 9 3.85 6.28 -2.28
C GLU A 9 2.70 7.21 -1.89
N CYS A 10 1.78 6.73 -1.05
CA CYS A 10 0.77 7.63 -0.49
C CYS A 10 1.44 8.68 0.42
N GLY A 11 0.76 9.81 0.64
CA GLY A 11 1.27 10.87 1.52
C GLY A 11 1.57 10.41 2.95
N CYS A 12 0.91 9.35 3.44
CA CYS A 12 1.21 8.73 4.74
C CYS A 12 2.53 7.96 4.71
N PHE A 13 2.85 7.29 3.59
CA PHE A 13 4.12 6.58 3.42
C PHE A 13 5.31 7.53 3.34
N ARG A 14 5.16 8.65 2.62
CA ARG A 14 6.19 9.70 2.59
C ARG A 14 6.44 10.36 3.96
N LYS A 15 5.47 10.29 4.87
CA LYS A 15 5.61 10.76 6.25
C LYS A 15 6.13 9.69 7.21
N SER A 16 6.19 8.44 6.77
CA SER A 16 6.66 7.32 7.56
C SER A 16 8.17 7.14 7.41
N GLU A 17 8.78 6.47 8.37
CA GLU A 17 10.22 6.17 8.36
C GLU A 17 10.55 4.92 7.52
N TYR A 18 9.57 4.35 6.81
CA TYR A 18 9.76 3.14 6.01
C TYR A 18 10.42 3.44 4.67
N SER A 19 11.32 2.54 4.26
CA SER A 19 12.02 2.63 2.97
C SER A 19 11.13 2.15 1.82
N LYS A 20 11.11 2.91 0.72
CA LYS A 20 10.46 2.57 -0.56
C LYS A 20 10.88 1.20 -1.10
N GLU A 21 12.15 0.88 -0.91
CA GLU A 21 12.79 -0.30 -1.44
C GLU A 21 13.56 -0.98 -0.33
N LYS A 22 13.46 -2.30 -0.26
CA LYS A 22 14.16 -3.10 0.73
C LYS A 22 14.59 -4.42 0.13
N GLU A 23 15.82 -4.80 0.42
CA GLU A 23 16.43 -6.01 -0.11
C GLU A 23 16.52 -7.08 0.98
N PHE A 24 16.30 -8.32 0.56
CA PHE A 24 16.30 -9.50 1.41
C PHE A 24 17.12 -10.61 0.73
N GLU A 25 17.76 -11.44 1.54
CA GLU A 25 18.53 -12.58 1.03
C GLU A 25 17.62 -13.79 0.75
N LYS A 26 16.55 -13.94 1.54
CA LYS A 26 15.59 -15.04 1.44
C LYS A 26 14.28 -14.59 0.82
N ARG A 27 13.69 -15.48 0.02
CA ARG A 27 12.37 -15.29 -0.58
C ARG A 27 11.29 -15.14 0.47
N ASP A 28 11.26 -16.04 1.44
CA ASP A 28 10.24 -16.07 2.48
C ASP A 28 10.22 -14.79 3.30
N ASP A 29 11.40 -14.24 3.63
CA ASP A 29 11.53 -12.98 4.36
C ASP A 29 10.93 -11.80 3.56
N ALA A 30 11.18 -11.74 2.25
CA ALA A 30 10.59 -10.71 1.38
C ALA A 30 9.07 -10.84 1.28
N ILE A 31 8.55 -12.07 1.19
CA ILE A 31 7.10 -12.34 1.14
C ILE A 31 6.44 -11.96 2.47
N LEU A 32 7.02 -12.38 3.59
CA LEU A 32 6.51 -12.07 4.92
C LEU A 32 6.53 -10.56 5.18
N TYR A 33 7.65 -9.89 4.85
CA TYR A 33 7.77 -8.46 5.03
C TYR A 33 6.79 -7.67 4.18
N SER A 34 6.65 -8.00 2.89
CA SER A 34 5.74 -7.30 1.98
C SER A 34 4.27 -7.44 2.40
N LYS A 35 3.86 -8.62 2.88
CA LYS A 35 2.52 -8.85 3.45
C LYS A 35 2.31 -8.07 4.74
N ALA A 36 3.25 -8.17 5.69
CA ALA A 36 3.15 -7.49 6.97
C ALA A 36 3.08 -5.96 6.81
N ILE A 37 3.88 -5.38 5.91
CA ILE A 37 3.83 -3.95 5.61
C ILE A 37 2.52 -3.57 4.91
N ALA A 38 2.03 -4.37 3.96
CA ALA A 38 0.75 -4.10 3.32
C ALA A 38 -0.42 -4.11 4.34
N GLU A 39 -0.44 -5.06 5.26
CA GLU A 39 -1.42 -5.12 6.36
C GLU A 39 -1.28 -3.92 7.30
N LEU A 40 -0.08 -3.62 7.77
CA LEU A 40 0.19 -2.46 8.62
C LEU A 40 -0.24 -1.15 7.92
N MET A 41 0.03 -0.99 6.63
CA MET A 41 -0.40 0.18 5.88
C MET A 41 -1.93 0.26 5.74
N ASN A 42 -2.60 -0.89 5.60
CA ASN A 42 -4.06 -0.94 5.57
C ASN A 42 -4.68 -0.57 6.93
N GLU A 43 -4.02 -0.90 8.03
CA GLU A 43 -4.51 -0.67 9.39
C GLU A 43 -4.11 0.70 9.97
N GLU A 44 -2.87 1.14 9.78
CA GLU A 44 -2.31 2.32 10.45
C GLU A 44 -2.23 3.57 9.55
N PHE A 45 -2.17 3.40 8.22
CA PHE A 45 -1.95 4.56 7.34
C PHE A 45 -3.28 5.21 6.97
N CYS A 46 -3.53 5.39 5.67
CA CYS A 46 -4.59 6.25 5.20
C CYS A 46 -5.97 5.63 5.40
N LYS A 47 -6.07 4.29 5.57
CA LYS A 47 -7.30 3.47 5.53
C LYS A 47 -8.18 3.64 4.27
N LYS A 48 -7.80 4.59 3.39
CA LYS A 48 -8.43 4.94 2.12
C LYS A 48 -7.82 4.20 0.94
N HIS A 49 -6.56 3.79 1.04
CA HIS A 49 -5.90 2.96 0.03
C HIS A 49 -5.78 1.56 0.58
N ILE A 50 -6.04 0.56 -0.27
CA ILE A 50 -5.79 -0.84 0.02
C ILE A 50 -4.44 -1.19 -0.62
N PHE A 51 -3.49 -1.54 0.22
CA PHE A 51 -2.18 -2.05 -0.18
C PHE A 51 -2.25 -3.56 -0.34
N SER A 52 -1.62 -4.06 -1.40
CA SER A 52 -1.50 -5.48 -1.70
C SER A 52 -0.13 -5.77 -2.28
N ALA A 53 0.51 -6.83 -1.78
CA ALA A 53 1.82 -7.28 -2.23
C ALA A 53 1.67 -8.32 -3.35
N HIS A 54 2.40 -8.11 -4.45
CA HIS A 54 2.42 -9.00 -5.61
C HIS A 54 3.86 -9.27 -6.05
N GLU A 55 4.19 -10.51 -6.38
CA GLU A 55 5.47 -10.84 -7.04
C GLU A 55 5.33 -10.48 -8.53
N VAL A 56 6.17 -9.55 -9.01
CA VAL A 56 6.16 -9.10 -10.42
C VAL A 56 7.17 -9.86 -11.27
N ASP A 57 8.28 -10.30 -10.67
CA ASP A 57 9.30 -11.10 -11.34
C ASP A 57 9.95 -12.07 -10.33
N ARG A 58 10.80 -13.00 -10.81
CA ARG A 58 11.48 -14.00 -9.98
C ARG A 58 12.39 -13.33 -8.93
N GLY A 59 11.78 -13.04 -7.79
CA GLY A 59 12.39 -12.41 -6.64
C GLY A 59 12.22 -10.89 -6.54
N GLN A 60 11.31 -10.31 -7.32
CA GLN A 60 10.92 -8.91 -7.21
C GLN A 60 9.46 -8.83 -6.75
N PHE A 61 9.25 -8.19 -5.61
CA PHE A 61 7.96 -7.99 -4.98
C PHE A 61 7.59 -6.52 -5.04
N VAL A 62 6.36 -6.24 -5.44
CA VAL A 62 5.83 -4.89 -5.54
C VAL A 62 4.59 -4.77 -4.67
N ILE A 63 4.57 -3.75 -3.81
CA ILE A 63 3.41 -3.38 -3.01
C ILE A 63 2.67 -2.28 -3.77
N ALA A 64 1.56 -2.66 -4.39
CA ALA A 64 0.67 -1.72 -5.06
C ALA A 64 -0.41 -1.28 -4.07
N GLY A 65 -0.59 0.02 -3.93
CA GLY A 65 -1.75 0.58 -3.25
C GLY A 65 -2.78 0.99 -4.31
N ASN A 66 -4.01 0.51 -4.17
CA ASN A 66 -5.14 1.02 -4.95
C ASN A 66 -6.05 1.83 -4.03
N ASP A 67 -6.72 2.82 -4.58
CA ASP A 67 -7.83 3.46 -3.90
C ASP A 67 -8.87 2.42 -3.52
N ARG A 68 -9.28 2.41 -2.25
CA ARG A 68 -10.36 1.55 -1.79
C ARG A 68 -11.62 1.93 -2.58
N PRO A 69 -12.18 1.02 -3.39
CA PRO A 69 -13.43 1.30 -4.08
C PRO A 69 -14.50 1.46 -2.99
N GLY A 70 -14.89 2.71 -2.73
CA GLY A 70 -15.72 3.10 -1.58
C GLY A 70 -15.26 4.35 -0.84
N GLY A 71 -14.07 4.89 -1.13
CA GLY A 71 -13.56 6.15 -0.56
C GLY A 71 -14.05 7.43 -1.25
N GLY A 72 -15.09 7.36 -2.09
CA GLY A 72 -15.57 8.47 -2.90
C GLY A 72 -17.04 8.83 -2.63
N GLY A 73 -17.26 10.05 -2.15
CA GLY A 73 -18.45 10.85 -2.50
C GLY A 73 -19.65 10.73 -1.57
N GLY A 74 -19.58 11.34 -0.38
CA GLY A 74 -20.73 11.47 0.51
C GLY A 74 -20.87 12.81 1.22
N CYS A 75 -20.32 13.89 0.67
CA CYS A 75 -20.68 15.24 1.07
C CYS A 75 -20.34 16.22 -0.07
N CYS A 76 -21.35 16.62 -0.84
CA CYS A 76 -21.55 17.97 -1.40
C CYS A 76 -22.56 17.94 -2.57
N GLY A 77 -23.76 18.49 -2.34
CA GLY A 77 -24.42 19.36 -3.31
C GLY A 77 -25.70 18.84 -3.97
N GLY A 78 -26.86 19.26 -3.44
CA GLY A 78 -28.04 19.53 -4.27
C GLY A 78 -29.35 19.00 -3.69
N GLY A 79 -30.04 19.82 -2.89
CA GLY A 79 -31.42 19.53 -2.49
C GLY A 79 -31.99 20.32 -1.32
N HIS A 80 -31.70 21.62 -1.20
CA HIS A 80 -32.64 22.51 -0.53
C HIS A 80 -33.73 22.82 -1.56
N CYS A 81 -34.90 22.23 -1.41
CA CYS A 81 -36.10 22.58 -2.18
C CYS A 81 -37.27 22.68 -1.21
N GLY A 82 -37.83 23.90 -1.11
CA GLY A 82 -39.22 24.20 -0.76
C GLY A 82 -39.71 23.78 0.61
#